data_AF-A0A2T5JFH1-F1
#
_entry.id   AF-A0A2T5JFH1-F1
#
_cell.length_a   1.000
_cell.length_b   1.000
_cell.length_c   1.000
_cell.angle_alpha   90.00
_cell.angle_beta   90.00
_cell.angle_gamma   90.00
#
_symmetry.space_group_name_H-M   'P 1'
#
loop_
_entity.id
_entity.type
_entity.pdbx_description
1 polymer ?
#
loop_
_entity_poly.entity_id
_entity_poly.type
_entity_poly.pdbx_seq_one_letter_code
_entity_poly.pdbx_strand_id
1 'polypeptide(L)'
;MKSKNFIYLILFSAVSFGACKKAITPINGAVSAKDSVQLVDQLKASATFNRFMSYNERFKSESIADKFNMSAQTRKNLVVLINKNEKETSIKQLADEFKKAGVDNAQDFITLNINRKRFYDQLVNEFPELRKINSINKVRLFKAAYYTNPKHRKLDYRRLSIQRALVQLQRSQKQAIN
;
A
#
# COMPACT_ATOMS: atom_id res chain seq x y z
N MET A 1 -14.83 -19.15 42.41
CA MET A 1 -15.72 -20.06 41.65
C MET A 1 -16.19 -19.37 40.37
N LYS A 2 -16.10 -20.10 39.25
CA LYS A 2 -16.82 -19.95 37.98
C LYS A 2 -16.40 -18.83 37.01
N SER A 3 -15.61 -19.29 36.03
CA SER A 3 -15.52 -18.81 34.65
C SER A 3 -16.87 -18.44 34.03
N LYS A 4 -16.91 -17.49 33.09
CA LYS A 4 -17.53 -17.71 31.77
C LYS A 4 -16.80 -16.95 30.66
N ASN A 5 -16.57 -17.71 29.59
CA ASN A 5 -16.02 -17.37 28.29
C ASN A 5 -17.05 -16.67 27.39
N PHE A 6 -16.52 -15.94 26.40
CA PHE A 6 -16.93 -15.80 24.99
C PHE A 6 -18.42 -15.61 24.61
N ILE A 7 -18.69 -14.57 23.81
CA ILE A 7 -18.98 -14.62 22.36
C ILE A 7 -19.23 -13.16 21.91
N TYR A 8 -18.41 -12.63 21.00
CA TYR A 8 -18.75 -11.42 20.26
C TYR A 8 -19.63 -11.82 19.06
N LEU A 9 -20.91 -11.45 19.14
CA LEU A 9 -21.89 -11.57 18.08
C LEU A 9 -21.66 -10.43 17.07
N ILE A 10 -21.33 -10.76 15.83
CA ILE A 10 -21.28 -9.82 14.71
C ILE A 10 -22.72 -9.56 14.28
N LEU A 11 -23.22 -8.35 14.53
CA LEU A 11 -24.48 -7.88 13.96
C LEU A 11 -24.20 -7.16 12.63
N PHE A 12 -24.60 -7.82 11.55
CA PHE A 12 -24.96 -7.18 10.29
C PHE A 12 -26.24 -6.36 10.52
N SER A 13 -26.16 -5.04 10.32
CA SER A 13 -27.35 -4.23 10.08
C SER A 13 -27.24 -3.55 8.71
N ALA A 14 -28.13 -4.00 7.82
CA ALA A 14 -28.45 -3.33 6.59
C ALA A 14 -29.02 -1.94 6.92
N VAL A 15 -28.43 -0.89 6.34
CA VAL A 15 -29.03 0.44 6.34
C VAL A 15 -29.64 0.67 4.96
N SER A 16 -30.96 0.75 4.98
CA SER A 16 -31.86 1.00 3.88
C SER A 16 -31.52 2.26 3.09
N PHE A 17 -31.73 2.19 1.78
CA PHE A 17 -31.70 3.30 0.85
C PHE A 17 -32.82 4.31 1.19
N GLY A 18 -32.44 5.44 1.79
CA GLY A 18 -33.25 6.65 1.86
C GLY A 18 -32.76 7.63 0.79
N ALA A 19 -33.60 7.94 -0.18
CA ALA A 19 -33.33 8.90 -1.24
C ALA A 19 -33.10 10.31 -0.65
N CYS A 20 -31.84 10.74 -0.64
CA CYS A 20 -31.51 12.15 -0.51
C CYS A 20 -30.80 12.57 -1.80
N LYS A 21 -31.53 13.23 -2.70
CA LYS A 21 -30.93 13.96 -3.82
C LYS A 21 -30.15 15.14 -3.25
N LYS A 22 -28.94 14.87 -2.75
CA LYS A 22 -27.95 15.93 -2.56
C LYS A 22 -27.46 16.32 -3.95
N ALA A 23 -27.68 17.59 -4.30
CA ALA A 23 -27.03 18.20 -5.44
C ALA A 23 -25.53 17.90 -5.33
N ILE A 24 -25.03 17.08 -6.27
CA ILE A 24 -23.61 16.83 -6.43
C ILE A 24 -23.06 18.12 -7.01
N THR A 25 -22.48 18.96 -6.16
CA THR A 25 -21.55 19.98 -6.63
C THR A 25 -20.52 19.25 -7.50
N PRO A 26 -20.29 19.66 -8.75
CA PRO A 26 -19.30 19.01 -9.58
C PRO A 26 -17.95 19.15 -8.87
N ILE A 27 -17.41 18.00 -8.45
CA ILE A 27 -16.05 17.93 -7.94
C ILE A 27 -15.16 18.33 -9.11
N ASN A 28 -14.59 19.53 -9.05
CA ASN A 28 -13.55 19.97 -9.98
C ASN A 28 -12.47 18.87 -10.03
N GLY A 29 -12.33 18.22 -11.20
CA GLY A 29 -11.46 17.06 -11.41
C GLY A 29 -12.13 15.80 -11.96
N ALA A 30 -13.38 15.88 -12.43
CA ALA A 30 -14.00 14.78 -13.17
C ALA A 30 -13.29 14.57 -14.53
N VAL A 31 -12.36 13.61 -14.57
CA VAL A 31 -11.88 13.02 -15.82
C VAL A 31 -13.09 12.38 -16.50
N SER A 32 -13.38 12.74 -17.76
CA SER A 32 -14.51 12.16 -18.46
C SER A 32 -14.35 10.63 -18.58
N ALA A 33 -15.44 9.88 -18.72
CA ALA A 33 -15.35 8.43 -18.85
C ALA A 33 -14.47 8.00 -20.04
N LYS A 34 -14.51 8.77 -21.14
CA LYS A 34 -13.67 8.55 -22.33
C LYS A 34 -12.18 8.78 -22.03
N ASP A 35 -11.85 9.88 -21.37
CA ASP A 35 -10.47 10.21 -20.98
C ASP A 35 -9.93 9.18 -19.98
N SER A 36 -10.80 8.64 -19.10
CA SER A 36 -10.44 7.57 -18.17
C SER A 36 -10.09 6.27 -18.89
N VAL A 37 -10.78 5.91 -19.98
CA VAL A 37 -10.48 4.70 -20.74
C VAL A 37 -9.15 4.86 -21.48
N GLN A 38 -8.95 5.99 -22.16
CA GLN A 38 -7.70 6.28 -22.86
C GLN A 38 -6.49 6.28 -21.91
N LEU A 39 -6.62 6.90 -20.74
CA LEU A 39 -5.57 6.92 -19.73
C LEU A 39 -5.27 5.52 -19.17
N VAL A 40 -6.28 4.65 -19.02
CA VAL A 40 -6.06 3.25 -18.61
C VAL A 40 -5.20 2.51 -19.63
N ASP A 41 -5.46 2.68 -20.92
CA ASP A 41 -4.72 1.99 -21.98
C ASP A 41 -3.28 2.51 -22.11
N GLN A 42 -3.08 3.82 -21.95
CA GLN A 42 -1.75 4.41 -21.87
C GLN A 42 -0.96 3.87 -20.67
N LEU A 43 -1.59 3.79 -19.50
CA LEU A 43 -0.96 3.25 -18.29
C LEU A 43 -0.57 1.78 -18.46
N LYS A 44 -1.43 0.94 -19.05
CA LYS A 44 -1.12 -0.47 -19.33
C LYS A 44 0.17 -0.64 -20.13
N ALA A 45 0.38 0.22 -21.14
CA ALA A 45 1.54 0.19 -22.01
C ALA A 45 2.81 0.79 -21.36
N SER A 46 2.68 1.61 -20.32
CA SER A 46 3.81 2.28 -19.70
C SER A 46 4.69 1.34 -18.86
N ALA A 47 5.97 1.26 -19.22
CA ALA A 47 6.97 0.52 -18.44
C ALA A 47 7.14 1.11 -17.03
N THR A 48 7.08 2.44 -16.91
CA THR A 48 7.15 3.19 -15.64
C THR A 48 5.99 2.80 -14.74
N PHE A 49 4.77 2.76 -15.27
CA PHE A 49 3.58 2.33 -14.54
C PHE A 49 3.71 0.89 -14.04
N ASN A 50 4.13 -0.03 -14.91
CA ASN A 50 4.28 -1.44 -14.55
C ASN A 50 5.35 -1.65 -13.47
N ARG A 51 6.47 -0.91 -13.53
CA ARG A 51 7.50 -0.90 -12.48
C ARG A 51 6.95 -0.33 -11.17
N PHE A 52 6.29 0.83 -11.21
CA PHE A 52 5.65 1.44 -10.04
C PHE A 52 4.69 0.46 -9.36
N MET A 53 3.78 -0.15 -10.13
CA MET A 53 2.79 -1.08 -9.61
C MET A 53 3.43 -2.35 -9.03
N SER A 54 4.48 -2.89 -9.66
CA SER A 54 5.23 -4.01 -9.10
C SER A 54 5.83 -3.69 -7.73
N TYR A 55 6.48 -2.53 -7.58
CA TYR A 55 7.02 -2.09 -6.29
C TYR A 55 5.91 -1.81 -5.27
N ASN A 56 4.80 -1.20 -5.69
CA ASN A 56 3.67 -0.90 -4.82
C ASN A 56 2.99 -2.17 -4.28
N GLU A 57 2.79 -3.17 -5.13
CA GLU A 57 2.23 -4.47 -4.76
C GLU A 57 3.16 -5.23 -3.84
N ARG A 58 4.46 -5.28 -4.15
CA ARG A 58 5.47 -5.89 -3.28
C ARG A 58 5.53 -5.23 -1.92
N PHE A 59 5.54 -3.89 -1.88
CA PHE A 59 5.50 -3.15 -0.62
C PHE A 59 4.26 -3.53 0.20
N LYS A 60 3.10 -3.61 -0.45
CA LYS A 60 1.84 -3.96 0.21
C LYS A 60 1.80 -5.40 0.69
N SER A 61 2.26 -6.37 -0.10
CA SER A 61 2.30 -7.78 0.31
C SER A 61 3.26 -7.99 1.47
N GLU A 62 4.48 -7.46 1.39
CA GLU A 62 5.49 -7.57 2.46
C GLU A 62 5.04 -6.87 3.75
N SER A 63 4.28 -5.78 3.60
CA SER A 63 3.65 -5.09 4.74
C SER A 63 2.58 -5.91 5.43
N ILE A 64 1.72 -6.61 4.67
CA ILE A 64 0.63 -7.43 5.21
C ILE A 64 1.19 -8.71 5.83
N ALA A 65 2.21 -9.31 5.22
CA ALA A 65 2.89 -10.50 5.71
C ALA A 65 3.82 -10.22 6.93
N ASP A 66 3.80 -9.00 7.47
CA ASP A 66 4.57 -8.59 8.66
C ASP A 66 6.11 -8.76 8.53
N LYS A 67 6.60 -8.69 7.29
CA LYS A 67 8.03 -8.85 6.97
C LYS A 67 8.89 -7.76 7.61
N PHE A 68 8.37 -6.53 7.71
CA PHE A 68 9.13 -5.39 8.23
C PHE A 68 9.06 -5.23 9.76
N ASN A 69 8.20 -5.98 10.45
CA ASN A 69 8.05 -5.93 11.92
C ASN A 69 7.87 -4.52 12.50
N MET A 70 6.94 -3.72 11.98
CA MET A 70 6.83 -2.32 12.37
C MET A 70 5.38 -1.88 12.57
N SER A 71 5.17 -1.05 13.59
CA SER A 71 3.89 -0.37 13.79
C SER A 71 3.56 0.56 12.62
N ALA A 72 2.28 0.87 12.43
CA ALA A 72 1.86 1.86 11.43
C ALA A 72 2.48 3.24 11.69
N GLN A 73 2.65 3.63 12.96
CA GLN A 73 3.22 4.91 13.34
C GLN A 73 4.72 4.97 13.04
N THR A 74 5.47 3.93 13.42
CA THR A 74 6.90 3.79 13.08
C THR A 74 7.06 3.92 11.58
N ARG A 75 6.29 3.15 10.80
CA ARG A 75 6.32 3.22 9.33
C ARG A 75 6.10 4.63 8.79
N LYS A 76 5.12 5.37 9.31
CA LYS A 76 4.83 6.74 8.88
C LYS A 76 6.03 7.66 9.13
N ASN A 77 6.63 7.58 10.32
CA ASN A 77 7.80 8.38 10.68
C ASN A 77 9.00 8.04 9.79
N LEU A 78 9.25 6.75 9.52
CA LEU A 78 10.35 6.29 8.67
C LEU A 78 10.20 6.77 7.23
N VAL A 79 8.97 6.76 6.68
CA VAL A 79 8.72 7.31 5.33
C VAL A 79 9.04 8.81 5.28
N VAL A 80 8.71 9.57 6.31
CA VAL A 80 9.07 11.00 6.40
C VAL A 80 10.59 11.18 6.42
N LEU A 81 11.30 10.38 7.22
CA LEU A 81 12.76 10.43 7.30
C LEU A 81 13.42 10.07 5.96
N ILE A 82 12.99 8.99 5.31
CA ILE A 82 13.49 8.60 3.98
C ILE A 82 13.29 9.75 2.99
N ASN A 83 12.11 10.36 2.97
CA ASN A 83 11.80 11.43 2.01
C ASN A 83 12.60 12.71 2.25
N LYS A 84 12.96 13.00 3.51
CA LYS A 84 13.83 14.15 3.85
C LYS A 84 15.29 13.89 3.47
N ASN A 85 15.76 12.65 3.65
CA ASN A 85 17.17 12.30 3.54
C ASN A 85 17.53 11.59 2.22
N GLU A 86 16.61 11.51 1.25
CA GLU A 86 16.76 10.76 -0.01
C GLU A 86 18.04 11.16 -0.80
N LYS A 87 18.54 12.39 -0.61
CA LYS A 87 19.70 12.93 -1.32
C LYS A 87 21.00 12.99 -0.49
N GLU A 88 20.91 12.89 0.82
CA GLU A 88 22.01 13.29 1.73
C GLU A 88 22.55 12.11 2.56
N THR A 89 21.80 11.02 2.71
CA THR A 89 22.19 9.90 3.56
C THR A 89 22.27 8.60 2.76
N SER A 90 23.34 7.83 2.95
CA SER A 90 23.44 6.52 2.30
C SER A 90 22.34 5.58 2.79
N ILE A 91 21.79 4.76 1.88
CA ILE A 91 20.77 3.74 2.21
C ILE A 91 21.22 2.86 3.38
N LYS A 92 22.53 2.58 3.48
CA LYS A 92 23.12 1.76 4.54
C LYS A 92 23.00 2.43 5.91
N GLN A 93 23.34 3.72 6.02
CA GLN A 93 23.20 4.47 7.28
C GLN A 93 21.75 4.55 7.75
N LEU A 94 20.81 4.85 6.84
CA LEU A 94 19.37 4.84 7.14
C LEU A 94 18.90 3.45 7.58
N ALA A 95 19.41 2.38 6.95
CA ALA A 95 19.05 1.02 7.32
C ALA A 95 19.55 0.66 8.73
N ASP A 96 20.76 1.10 9.10
CA ASP A 96 21.33 0.84 10.41
C ASP A 96 20.57 1.59 11.52
N GLU A 97 20.15 2.83 11.28
CA GLU A 97 19.26 3.57 12.19
C GLU A 97 17.93 2.85 12.39
N PHE A 98 17.36 2.32 11.31
CA PHE A 98 16.05 1.67 11.37
C PHE A 98 16.12 0.28 12.00
N LYS A 99 17.24 -0.44 11.84
CA LYS A 99 17.50 -1.68 12.59
C LYS A 99 17.55 -1.43 14.09
N LYS A 100 18.22 -0.35 14.53
CA LYS A 100 18.23 0.07 15.95
C LYS A 100 16.81 0.38 16.46
N ALA A 101 15.91 0.83 15.59
CA ALA A 101 14.49 1.05 15.90
C ALA A 101 13.62 -0.23 15.81
N GLY A 102 14.22 -1.42 15.69
CA GLY A 102 13.53 -2.71 15.68
C GLY A 102 13.03 -3.17 14.31
N VAL A 103 13.54 -2.61 13.22
CA VAL A 103 13.15 -3.00 11.85
C VAL A 103 14.10 -4.07 11.31
N ASP A 104 13.70 -5.35 11.41
CA ASP A 104 14.50 -6.51 10.99
C ASP A 104 14.97 -6.41 9.52
N ASN A 105 14.11 -5.90 8.63
CA ASN A 105 14.33 -5.80 7.19
C ASN A 105 14.39 -4.34 6.70
N ALA A 106 15.10 -3.48 7.45
CA ALA A 106 15.16 -2.03 7.20
C ALA A 106 15.63 -1.66 5.79
N GLN A 107 16.67 -2.32 5.30
CA GLN A 107 17.24 -2.04 3.99
C GLN A 107 16.24 -2.33 2.87
N ASP A 108 15.60 -3.50 2.91
CA ASP A 108 14.53 -3.87 1.98
C ASP A 108 13.39 -2.85 1.99
N PHE A 109 12.96 -2.43 3.20
CA PHE A 109 11.91 -1.43 3.37
C PHE A 109 12.29 -0.10 2.71
N ILE A 110 13.50 0.41 2.98
CA ILE A 110 14.00 1.67 2.43
C ILE A 110 14.10 1.58 0.90
N THR A 111 14.76 0.54 0.38
CA THR A 111 14.95 0.34 -1.05
C THR A 111 13.61 0.22 -1.78
N LEU A 112 12.64 -0.52 -1.23
CA LEU A 112 11.30 -0.61 -1.80
C LEU A 112 10.58 0.73 -1.80
N ASN A 113 10.67 1.49 -0.71
CA ASN A 113 10.03 2.80 -0.61
C ASN A 113 10.62 3.82 -1.60
N ILE A 114 11.95 3.90 -1.68
CA ILE A 114 12.66 4.79 -2.62
C ILE A 114 12.29 4.43 -4.06
N ASN A 115 12.38 3.16 -4.45
CA ASN A 115 12.06 2.75 -5.81
C ASN A 115 10.59 3.03 -6.16
N ARG A 116 9.66 2.73 -5.24
CA ARG A 116 8.23 3.04 -5.43
C ARG A 116 8.02 4.54 -5.64
N LYS A 117 8.62 5.38 -4.81
CA LYS A 117 8.52 6.84 -4.92
C LYS A 117 9.11 7.33 -6.23
N ARG A 118 10.33 6.92 -6.58
CA ARG A 118 11.00 7.30 -7.83
C ARG A 118 10.15 6.99 -9.06
N PHE A 119 9.61 5.77 -9.16
CA PHE A 119 8.77 5.40 -10.31
C PHE A 119 7.41 6.11 -10.27
N TYR A 120 6.87 6.44 -9.10
CA TYR A 120 5.68 7.29 -9.01
C TYR A 120 5.96 8.73 -9.50
N ASP A 121 7.09 9.32 -9.10
CA ASP A 121 7.48 10.66 -9.52
C ASP A 121 7.71 10.69 -11.05
N GLN A 122 8.36 9.67 -11.61
CA GLN A 122 8.49 9.48 -13.05
C GLN A 122 7.12 9.35 -13.75
N LEU A 123 6.23 8.52 -13.18
CA LEU A 123 4.89 8.31 -13.74
C LEU A 123 4.06 9.61 -13.77
N VAL A 124 4.16 10.45 -12.74
CA VAL A 124 3.46 11.74 -12.67
C VAL A 124 4.04 12.77 -13.64
N ASN A 125 5.29 12.60 -14.06
CA ASN A 125 5.88 13.41 -15.12
C ASN A 125 5.51 12.90 -16.52
N GLU A 126 5.40 11.58 -16.68
CA GLU A 126 4.95 10.92 -17.93
C GLU A 126 3.46 11.18 -18.20
N PHE A 127 2.62 11.22 -17.16
CA PHE A 127 1.18 11.49 -17.24
C PHE A 127 0.78 12.61 -16.26
N PRO A 128 0.98 13.90 -16.63
CA PRO A 128 0.68 15.04 -15.77
C PRO A 128 -0.80 15.13 -15.34
N GLU A 129 -1.72 14.54 -16.11
CA GLU A 129 -3.15 14.43 -15.80
C GLU A 129 -3.39 13.75 -14.47
N LEU A 130 -2.50 12.82 -14.07
CA LEU A 130 -2.55 12.17 -12.76
C LEU A 130 -2.49 13.17 -11.61
N ARG A 131 -1.96 14.39 -11.78
CA ARG A 131 -1.95 15.42 -10.71
C ARG A 131 -3.34 15.95 -10.39
N LYS A 132 -4.24 15.97 -11.38
CA LYS A 132 -5.61 16.50 -11.28
C LYS A 132 -6.60 15.48 -10.70
N ILE A 133 -6.22 14.20 -10.67
CA ILE A 133 -7.06 13.11 -10.15
C ILE A 133 -6.88 13.04 -8.62
N ASN A 134 -7.96 12.88 -7.87
CA ASN A 134 -7.86 12.64 -6.42
C ASN A 134 -7.29 11.24 -6.12
N SER A 135 -6.85 11.02 -4.87
CA SER A 135 -6.21 9.76 -4.46
C SER A 135 -7.10 8.53 -4.65
N ILE A 136 -8.41 8.62 -4.36
CA ILE A 136 -9.37 7.52 -4.49
C ILE A 136 -9.49 7.08 -5.95
N ASN A 137 -9.65 8.05 -6.86
CA ASN A 137 -9.79 7.78 -8.28
C ASN A 137 -8.48 7.27 -8.91
N LYS A 138 -7.31 7.78 -8.49
CA LYS A 138 -6.01 7.19 -8.92
C LYS A 138 -5.90 5.73 -8.54
N VAL A 139 -6.28 5.36 -7.32
CA VAL A 139 -6.24 3.97 -6.87
C VAL A 139 -7.14 3.08 -7.73
N ARG A 140 -8.35 3.55 -8.08
CA ARG A 140 -9.26 2.81 -8.98
C ARG A 140 -8.66 2.67 -10.38
N LEU A 141 -8.16 3.76 -10.94
CA LEU A 141 -7.51 3.81 -12.25
C LEU A 141 -6.32 2.83 -12.33
N PHE A 142 -5.42 2.89 -11.36
CA PHE A 142 -4.23 2.03 -11.32
C PHE A 142 -4.61 0.55 -11.19
N LYS A 143 -5.62 0.22 -10.38
CA LYS A 143 -6.11 -1.17 -10.30
C LYS A 143 -6.72 -1.64 -11.61
N ALA A 144 -7.48 -0.78 -12.29
CA ALA A 144 -8.08 -1.09 -13.58
C ALA A 144 -7.01 -1.32 -14.64
N ALA A 145 -5.98 -0.49 -14.71
CA ALA A 145 -4.86 -0.66 -15.64
C ALA A 145 -4.00 -1.89 -15.31
N TYR A 146 -3.69 -2.14 -14.04
CA TYR A 146 -2.72 -3.17 -13.67
C TYR A 146 -3.28 -4.60 -13.65
N TYR A 147 -4.47 -4.82 -13.09
CA TYR A 147 -5.02 -6.17 -12.91
C TYR A 147 -5.88 -6.68 -14.06
N THR A 148 -6.07 -5.86 -15.10
CA THR A 148 -6.67 -6.34 -16.35
C THR A 148 -5.66 -7.13 -17.19
N ASN A 149 -4.36 -7.01 -16.91
CA ASN A 149 -3.34 -7.85 -17.50
C ASN A 149 -3.30 -9.24 -16.82
N PRO A 150 -3.46 -10.36 -17.56
CA PRO A 150 -3.46 -11.71 -16.97
C PRO A 150 -2.14 -12.10 -16.29
N LYS A 151 -1.03 -11.42 -16.61
CA LYS A 151 0.26 -11.61 -15.93
C LYS A 151 0.27 -11.06 -14.50
N HIS A 152 -0.66 -10.16 -14.15
CA HIS A 152 -0.71 -9.50 -12.87
C HIS A 152 -1.94 -9.92 -12.08
N ARG A 153 -1.73 -10.75 -11.05
CA ARG A 153 -2.80 -11.21 -10.16
C ARG A 153 -3.01 -10.25 -9.00
N LYS A 154 -4.27 -10.11 -8.57
CA LYS A 154 -4.61 -9.40 -7.33
C LYS A 154 -3.94 -10.08 -6.13
N LEU A 155 -3.56 -9.29 -5.13
CA LEU A 155 -3.05 -9.82 -3.86
C LEU A 155 -4.08 -10.77 -3.21
N ASP A 156 -3.59 -11.93 -2.79
CA ASP A 156 -4.34 -12.88 -1.97
C ASP A 156 -4.20 -12.50 -0.49
N TYR A 157 -5.12 -11.66 -0.01
CA TYR A 157 -5.10 -11.15 1.36
C TYR A 157 -5.23 -12.26 2.40
N ARG A 158 -5.95 -13.35 2.10
CA ARG A 158 -6.13 -14.48 3.02
C ARG A 158 -4.81 -15.21 3.20
N ARG A 159 -4.11 -15.50 2.11
CA ARG A 159 -2.78 -16.12 2.19
C ARG A 159 -1.79 -15.24 2.93
N LEU A 160 -1.78 -13.94 2.66
CA LEU A 160 -0.88 -12.99 3.33
C LEU A 160 -1.18 -12.85 4.84
N SER A 161 -2.45 -12.92 5.25
CA SER A 161 -2.80 -12.88 6.68
C SER A 161 -2.36 -14.15 7.41
N ILE A 162 -2.45 -15.32 6.76
CA ILE A 162 -1.93 -16.57 7.31
C ILE A 162 -0.41 -16.49 7.47
N GLN A 163 0.31 -15.98 6.46
CA GLN A 163 1.75 -15.77 6.54
C GLN A 163 2.14 -14.88 7.72
N ARG A 164 1.42 -13.78 7.93
CA ARG A 164 1.62 -12.92 9.09
C ARG A 164 1.45 -13.67 10.42
N ALA A 165 0.38 -14.44 10.57
CA ALA A 165 0.15 -15.20 11.80
C ALA A 165 1.30 -16.18 12.07
N LEU A 166 1.81 -16.85 11.03
CA LEU A 166 2.97 -17.75 11.14
C LEU A 166 4.25 -17.00 11.56
N VAL A 167 4.53 -15.84 10.98
CA VAL A 167 5.69 -15.02 11.36
C VAL A 167 5.61 -14.59 12.83
N GLN A 168 4.42 -14.17 13.28
CA GLN A 168 4.21 -13.76 14.67
C GLN A 168 4.38 -14.93 15.64
N LEU A 169 3.88 -16.11 15.29
CA LEU A 169 4.07 -17.34 16.07
C LEU A 169 5.55 -17.73 16.18
N GLN A 170 6.31 -17.65 15.09
CA GLN A 170 7.75 -17.94 15.11
C GLN A 170 8.51 -16.95 16.00
N ARG A 171 8.11 -15.68 16.02
CA ARG A 171 8.72 -14.67 16.88
C ARG A 171 8.43 -14.91 18.36
N SER A 172 7.18 -15.24 18.72
CA SER A 172 6.83 -15.51 20.11
C SER A 172 7.54 -16.76 20.63
N GLN A 173 7.70 -17.79 19.81
CA GLN A 173 8.49 -18.98 20.17
C GLN A 173 9.96 -18.63 20.43
N LYS A 174 10.59 -17.81 19.59
CA LYS A 174 11.99 -17.37 19.80
C LYS A 174 12.16 -16.59 21.09
N GLN A 175 11.19 -15.76 21.47
CA GLN A 175 11.24 -14.98 22.71
C GLN A 175 11.01 -15.85 23.95
N ALA A 176 10.26 -16.95 23.83
CA ALA A 176 10.03 -17.86 24.94
C ALA A 176 11.22 -18.79 25.25
N ILE A 177 12.17 -18.91 24.30
CA ILE A 177 13.35 -19.77 24.42
C ILE A 177 14.57 -19.01 24.96
N ASN A 178 14.60 -17.67 24.81
CA ASN A 178 15.68 -16.80 25.30
C ASN A 178 15.29 -16.13 26.60
#